data_AF-A0A7W0P8J4-F1
#
_entry.id   AF-A0A7W0P8J4-F1
#
_cell.length_a   1.000
_cell.length_b   1.000
_cell.length_c   1.000
_cell.angle_alpha   90.00
_cell.angle_beta   90.00
_cell.angle_gamma   90.00
#
_symmetry.space_group_name_H-M   'P 1'
#
loop_
_entity.id
_entity.type
_entity.pdbx_description
1 polymer ?
#
loop_
_entity_poly.entity_id
_entity_poly.type
_entity_poly.pdbx_seq_one_letter_code
_entity_poly.pdbx_strand_id
1 'polypeptide(L)'
;MRERRCFVQFIHPGGEHWPDQGDPKFWNRDAHRRKFLKSPGRYIEDGDLRDGEILFWGEWEPESKVVARYTDRAPDGPHFLYEPFFVEHRNGAWRQNTDPFVFGERFHYTGCLQHTRRGPTQLRFLAPGSLVLFGSCREKSRFVVDTVLVVSDYLDHTPGDWQETVDGEVSTTYSRVTLEPWYRGAVPEVQSHRLYFGATPDRPVGEMFSFFPCRPYDETSRGFARPEINIPGFITSHLTQGKKIARDLSLAEMSELWKQVVRQVESAGLSLGTYAELPPRGGEGGRRVEDPDSVGRC
;
A
#
# COMPACT_ATOMS: atom_id res chain seq x y z
N MET A 1 16.91 -19.64 -2.41
CA MET A 1 15.92 -19.73 -1.30
C MET A 1 14.69 -20.46 -1.81
N ARG A 2 13.91 -21.09 -0.94
CA ARG A 2 12.66 -21.78 -1.31
C ARG A 2 11.44 -20.98 -0.89
N GLU A 3 10.31 -21.27 -1.52
CA GLU A 3 9.03 -20.71 -1.13
C GLU A 3 8.61 -21.15 0.27
N ARG A 4 8.10 -20.21 1.06
CA ARG A 4 7.59 -20.47 2.41
C ARG A 4 6.36 -19.62 2.67
N ARG A 5 5.37 -20.21 3.33
CA ARG A 5 4.23 -19.45 3.85
C ARG A 5 4.68 -18.67 5.09
N CYS A 6 4.57 -17.35 5.02
CA CYS A 6 5.13 -16.47 6.05
C CYS A 6 4.12 -15.46 6.57
N PHE A 7 4.18 -15.18 7.86
CA PHE A 7 3.52 -14.05 8.49
C PHE A 7 4.56 -12.95 8.63
N VAL A 8 4.28 -11.80 8.03
CA VAL A 8 5.24 -10.70 7.91
C VAL A 8 4.66 -9.45 8.57
N GLN A 9 5.37 -8.93 9.57
CA GLN A 9 5.24 -7.55 10.00
C GLN A 9 6.19 -6.71 9.14
N PHE A 10 5.66 -5.82 8.31
CA PHE A 10 6.42 -4.96 7.42
C PHE A 10 6.34 -3.51 7.89
N ILE A 11 7.47 -2.91 8.24
CA ILE A 11 7.55 -1.52 8.68
C ILE A 11 7.86 -0.60 7.51
N HIS A 12 6.88 0.22 7.14
CA HIS A 12 7.05 1.38 6.29
C HIS A 12 7.12 2.66 7.13
N PRO A 13 7.77 3.73 6.63
CA PRO A 13 7.79 5.01 7.31
C PRO A 13 6.37 5.51 7.57
N GLY A 14 6.09 5.87 8.83
CA GLY A 14 4.72 6.16 9.27
C GLY A 14 4.30 7.61 9.22
N GLY A 15 5.11 8.51 8.66
CA GLY A 15 4.79 9.92 8.57
C GLY A 15 3.69 10.20 7.54
N GLU A 16 2.87 11.21 7.80
CA GLU A 16 1.89 11.71 6.85
C GLU A 16 2.55 12.65 5.82
N HIS A 17 2.06 12.63 4.58
CA HIS A 17 2.39 13.63 3.58
C HIS A 17 1.72 14.99 3.89
N TRP A 18 2.50 16.05 3.77
CA TRP A 18 2.01 17.42 3.76
C TRP A 18 1.84 17.90 2.32
N PRO A 19 0.84 18.74 2.01
CA PRO A 19 0.73 19.35 0.69
C PRO A 19 1.96 20.23 0.42
N ASP A 20 2.39 20.30 -0.84
CA ASP A 20 3.60 21.04 -1.20
C ASP A 20 3.32 22.55 -1.34
N GLN A 21 2.18 22.91 -1.95
CA GLN A 21 1.80 24.31 -2.19
C GLN A 21 0.28 24.51 -2.12
N GLY A 22 -0.25 24.85 -0.95
CA GLY A 22 -1.71 24.99 -0.78
C GLY A 22 -2.40 23.63 -0.70
N ASP A 23 -3.18 23.26 -1.72
CA ASP A 23 -3.93 21.99 -1.78
C ASP A 23 -3.21 20.84 -2.49
N PRO A 24 -2.41 21.05 -3.55
CA PRO A 24 -1.72 19.95 -4.23
C PRO A 24 -0.56 19.35 -3.42
N LYS A 25 -0.41 18.03 -3.55
CA LYS A 25 0.83 17.28 -3.30
C LYS A 25 1.30 16.71 -4.65
N PHE A 26 2.51 17.05 -5.05
CA PHE A 26 3.19 16.50 -6.22
C PHE A 26 3.74 15.11 -5.94
N TRP A 27 4.07 14.40 -7.03
CA TRP A 27 4.70 13.10 -6.96
C TRP A 27 5.92 13.12 -6.04
N ASN A 28 5.92 12.25 -5.04
CA ASN A 28 7.00 12.14 -4.08
C ASN A 28 8.33 11.72 -4.73
N ARG A 29 9.42 12.34 -4.28
CA ARG A 29 10.80 12.05 -4.69
C ARG A 29 11.71 11.81 -3.47
N ASP A 30 11.13 11.72 -2.27
CA ASP A 30 11.83 11.48 -1.01
C ASP A 30 11.38 10.15 -0.40
N ALA A 31 11.66 9.91 0.88
CA ALA A 31 11.19 8.71 1.57
C ALA A 31 9.66 8.54 1.47
N HIS A 32 9.21 7.29 1.33
CA HIS A 32 7.79 6.92 1.36
C HIS A 32 7.09 7.48 2.60
N ARG A 33 5.81 7.82 2.44
CA ARG A 33 4.96 8.29 3.55
C ARG A 33 3.54 7.79 3.34
N ARG A 34 2.60 8.25 4.17
CA ARG A 34 1.20 7.85 4.14
C ARG A 34 0.31 9.02 3.80
N LYS A 35 -0.76 8.72 3.06
CA LYS A 35 -1.87 9.65 2.81
C LYS A 35 -3.13 9.03 3.40
N PHE A 36 -3.99 9.88 3.91
CA PHE A 36 -5.37 9.52 4.19
C PHE A 36 -6.20 9.89 2.98
N LEU A 37 -6.82 8.89 2.37
CA LEU A 37 -7.33 8.93 1.01
C LEU A 37 -8.85 8.79 1.02
N LYS A 38 -9.50 9.54 0.12
CA LYS A 38 -10.89 9.35 -0.29
C LYS A 38 -10.89 8.67 -1.65
N SER A 39 -11.67 7.60 -1.79
CA SER A 39 -11.88 6.94 -3.09
C SER A 39 -13.24 6.23 -3.11
N PRO A 40 -13.93 6.11 -4.25
CA PRO A 40 -14.95 5.09 -4.43
C PRO A 40 -14.35 3.70 -4.21
N GLY A 41 -15.09 2.80 -3.57
CA GLY A 41 -14.57 1.50 -3.21
C GLY A 41 -15.61 0.49 -2.72
N ARG A 42 -15.10 -0.71 -2.42
CA ARG A 42 -15.86 -1.79 -1.77
C ARG A 42 -15.23 -2.13 -0.43
N TYR A 43 -16.08 -2.45 0.53
CA TYR A 43 -15.67 -2.81 1.88
C TYR A 43 -16.61 -3.84 2.49
N ILE A 44 -16.11 -4.59 3.47
CA ILE A 44 -16.89 -5.53 4.27
C ILE A 44 -17.13 -4.90 5.63
N GLU A 45 -18.40 -4.80 6.02
CA GLU A 45 -18.87 -4.31 7.31
C GLU A 45 -19.89 -5.29 7.87
N ASP A 46 -19.64 -5.79 9.08
CA ASP A 46 -20.47 -6.81 9.74
C ASP A 46 -20.69 -8.09 8.90
N GLY A 47 -19.72 -8.42 8.04
CA GLY A 47 -19.76 -9.57 7.13
C GLY A 47 -20.45 -9.30 5.79
N ASP A 48 -21.08 -8.14 5.61
CA ASP A 48 -21.74 -7.76 4.37
C ASP A 48 -20.82 -6.94 3.46
N LEU A 49 -20.82 -7.27 2.17
CA LEU A 49 -20.16 -6.48 1.14
C LEU A 49 -20.97 -5.20 0.87
N ARG A 50 -20.29 -4.05 0.87
CA ARG A 50 -20.86 -2.73 0.62
C ARG A 50 -20.02 -1.96 -0.39
N ASP A 51 -20.68 -1.07 -1.11
CA ASP A 51 -20.08 -0.13 -2.05
C ASP A 51 -20.28 1.30 -1.56
N GLY A 52 -19.34 2.19 -1.86
CA GLY A 52 -19.49 3.63 -1.58
C GLY A 52 -18.19 4.39 -1.63
N GLU A 53 -18.25 5.69 -1.32
CA GLU A 53 -17.04 6.46 -1.03
C GLU A 53 -16.45 5.99 0.30
N ILE A 54 -15.17 5.69 0.32
CA ILE A 54 -14.45 5.18 1.49
C ILE A 54 -13.24 6.05 1.82
N LEU A 55 -12.90 6.04 3.10
CA LEU A 55 -11.75 6.69 3.70
C LEU A 55 -10.76 5.63 4.18
N PHE A 56 -9.48 5.79 3.84
CA PHE A 56 -8.44 4.85 4.31
C PHE A 56 -7.06 5.47 4.36
N TRP A 57 -6.19 4.90 5.19
CA TRP A 57 -4.75 5.18 5.11
C TRP A 57 -4.11 4.28 4.07
N GLY A 58 -3.27 4.85 3.22
CA GLY A 58 -2.54 4.08 2.23
C GLY A 58 -1.23 4.73 1.82
N GLU A 59 -0.44 3.98 1.07
CA GLU A 59 0.64 4.53 0.29
C GLU A 59 0.09 5.04 -1.04
N TRP A 60 0.43 6.27 -1.39
CA TRP A 60 0.17 6.84 -2.70
C TRP A 60 1.23 7.90 -2.96
N GLU A 61 2.18 7.59 -3.82
CA GLU A 61 3.31 8.47 -4.11
C GLU A 61 3.02 9.53 -5.20
N PRO A 62 2.17 9.27 -6.22
CA PRO A 62 1.80 10.28 -7.22
C PRO A 62 1.03 11.47 -6.67
N GLU A 63 0.58 12.31 -7.59
CA GLU A 63 -0.16 13.53 -7.28
C GLU A 63 -1.41 13.28 -6.43
N SER A 64 -1.78 14.26 -5.64
CA SER A 64 -3.05 14.23 -4.91
C SER A 64 -3.46 15.63 -4.55
N LYS A 65 -4.75 15.82 -4.31
CA LYS A 65 -5.31 17.11 -3.91
C LYS A 65 -5.91 16.98 -2.52
N VAL A 66 -5.58 17.92 -1.63
CA VAL A 66 -6.27 18.06 -0.35
C VAL A 66 -7.71 18.51 -0.59
N VAL A 67 -8.66 17.75 -0.08
CA VAL A 67 -10.10 18.06 -0.13
C VAL A 67 -10.69 18.39 1.23
N ALA A 68 -10.02 18.00 2.33
CA ALA A 68 -10.35 18.44 3.67
C ALA A 68 -9.11 18.58 4.55
N ARG A 69 -9.18 19.46 5.55
CA ARG A 69 -8.14 19.66 6.58
C ARG A 69 -8.74 19.44 7.95
N TYR A 70 -8.14 18.56 8.73
CA TYR A 70 -8.63 18.19 10.06
C TYR A 70 -7.82 18.89 11.16
N THR A 71 -8.43 19.93 11.73
CA THR A 71 -7.86 20.69 12.86
C THR A 71 -8.18 20.02 14.20
N ASP A 72 -9.41 19.53 14.35
CA ASP A 72 -9.88 18.76 15.50
C ASP A 72 -9.90 17.27 15.15
N ARG A 73 -8.78 16.59 15.44
CA ARG A 73 -8.54 15.18 15.07
C ARG A 73 -8.17 14.36 16.30
N ALA A 74 -8.50 13.08 16.28
CA ALA A 74 -8.01 12.13 17.27
C ALA A 74 -6.47 12.07 17.25
N PRO A 75 -5.81 11.68 18.37
CA PRO A 75 -4.39 11.35 18.37
C PRO A 75 -4.05 10.35 17.27
N ASP A 76 -2.94 10.56 16.56
CA ASP A 76 -2.54 9.79 15.37
C ASP A 76 -3.53 9.77 14.19
N GLY A 77 -4.56 10.61 14.24
CA GLY A 77 -5.45 10.89 13.12
C GLY A 77 -4.79 11.72 12.02
N PRO A 78 -5.40 11.74 10.82
CA PRO A 78 -4.87 12.47 9.68
C PRO A 78 -5.01 13.98 9.84
N HIS A 79 -4.09 14.74 9.26
CA HIS A 79 -4.21 16.19 9.12
C HIS A 79 -4.96 16.55 7.82
N PHE A 80 -4.86 15.71 6.80
CA PHE A 80 -5.37 15.99 5.46
C PHE A 80 -6.17 14.81 4.92
N LEU A 81 -7.26 15.10 4.22
CA LEU A 81 -7.91 14.16 3.33
C LEU A 81 -7.50 14.45 1.90
N TYR A 82 -7.02 13.43 1.19
CA TYR A 82 -6.56 13.52 -0.18
C TYR A 82 -7.47 12.77 -1.15
N GLU A 83 -7.68 13.34 -2.33
CA GLU A 83 -8.12 12.60 -3.51
C GLU A 83 -6.90 12.29 -4.40
N PRO A 84 -6.62 11.01 -4.70
CA PRO A 84 -5.49 10.63 -5.52
C PRO A 84 -5.77 10.84 -7.01
N PHE A 85 -4.74 11.24 -7.76
CA PHE A 85 -4.73 11.25 -9.22
C PHE A 85 -3.28 11.13 -9.69
N PHE A 86 -3.02 10.91 -10.98
CA PHE A 86 -1.64 10.95 -11.46
C PHE A 86 -1.50 11.70 -12.78
N VAL A 87 -0.35 12.32 -12.96
CA VAL A 87 0.05 12.97 -14.22
C VAL A 87 1.14 12.14 -14.87
N GLU A 88 1.09 11.98 -16.20
CA GLU A 88 2.20 11.34 -16.92
C GLU A 88 3.39 12.29 -17.03
N HIS A 89 4.53 11.85 -16.49
CA HIS A 89 5.76 12.61 -16.55
C HIS A 89 6.74 12.04 -17.59
N ARG A 90 7.11 12.89 -18.55
CA ARG A 90 8.05 12.55 -19.64
C ARG A 90 9.46 13.14 -19.47
N ASN A 91 9.73 13.77 -18.33
CA ASN A 91 10.99 14.47 -18.07
C ASN A 91 12.15 13.57 -17.59
N GLY A 92 11.95 12.25 -17.51
CA GLY A 92 12.97 11.29 -17.06
C GLY A 92 13.35 11.38 -15.57
N ALA A 93 12.80 12.34 -14.81
CA ALA A 93 13.13 12.49 -13.41
C ALA A 93 12.68 11.26 -12.59
N TRP A 94 13.55 10.82 -11.69
CA TRP A 94 13.23 9.74 -10.76
C TRP A 94 12.11 10.16 -9.80
N ARG A 95 11.21 9.21 -9.51
CA ARG A 95 10.01 9.35 -8.69
C ARG A 95 9.81 8.09 -7.88
N GLN A 96 9.18 8.22 -6.71
CA GLN A 96 8.87 7.08 -5.88
C GLN A 96 7.76 6.21 -6.48
N ASN A 97 7.86 4.90 -6.29
CA ASN A 97 6.82 3.94 -6.65
C ASN A 97 5.79 3.79 -5.52
N THR A 98 4.53 3.51 -5.84
CA THR A 98 3.52 3.17 -4.80
C THR A 98 3.54 1.67 -4.51
N ASP A 99 3.93 1.25 -3.31
CA ASP A 99 4.04 -0.17 -2.95
C ASP A 99 3.82 -0.42 -1.42
N PRO A 100 2.75 -1.09 -0.99
CA PRO A 100 1.78 -1.83 -1.80
C PRO A 100 0.81 -0.92 -2.55
N PHE A 101 0.27 -1.42 -3.65
CA PHE A 101 -0.78 -0.77 -4.44
C PHE A 101 -2.13 -1.45 -4.20
N VAL A 102 -3.08 -0.71 -3.64
CA VAL A 102 -4.38 -1.25 -3.17
C VAL A 102 -5.57 -0.91 -4.08
N PHE A 103 -5.30 -0.27 -5.22
CA PHE A 103 -6.35 0.17 -6.14
C PHE A 103 -6.61 -0.87 -7.24
N GLY A 104 -7.85 -0.94 -7.73
CA GLY A 104 -8.29 -1.93 -8.72
C GLY A 104 -8.63 -3.29 -8.11
N GLU A 105 -8.82 -4.29 -8.97
CA GLU A 105 -9.40 -5.59 -8.59
C GLU A 105 -8.57 -6.42 -7.60
N ARG A 106 -7.24 -6.26 -7.63
CA ARG A 106 -6.31 -7.00 -6.76
C ARG A 106 -5.28 -6.04 -6.18
N PHE A 107 -4.85 -6.31 -4.96
CA PHE A 107 -3.71 -5.61 -4.39
C PHE A 107 -2.43 -6.13 -5.03
N HIS A 108 -1.46 -5.25 -5.22
CA HIS A 108 -0.17 -5.59 -5.82
C HIS A 108 0.96 -5.20 -4.87
N TYR A 109 1.99 -6.04 -4.83
CA TYR A 109 3.20 -5.75 -4.05
C TYR A 109 4.45 -6.24 -4.79
N THR A 110 5.45 -5.39 -4.97
CA THR A 110 6.73 -5.77 -5.59
C THR A 110 7.93 -4.92 -5.17
N GLY A 111 9.13 -5.47 -5.32
CA GLY A 111 10.38 -4.71 -5.16
C GLY A 111 10.85 -4.54 -3.72
N CYS A 112 10.09 -3.83 -2.88
CA CYS A 112 10.51 -3.37 -1.56
C CYS A 112 10.98 -4.51 -0.64
N LEU A 113 12.23 -4.43 -0.14
CA LEU A 113 12.85 -5.43 0.74
C LEU A 113 12.92 -6.88 0.22
N GLN A 114 12.58 -7.13 -1.04
CA GLN A 114 12.77 -8.44 -1.69
C GLN A 114 14.25 -8.75 -1.93
N HIS A 115 15.12 -7.74 -1.92
CA HIS A 115 16.56 -7.88 -2.01
C HIS A 115 17.29 -7.08 -0.93
N THR A 116 18.53 -7.49 -0.66
CA THR A 116 19.53 -6.75 0.11
C THR A 116 20.85 -6.78 -0.67
N ARG A 117 21.88 -6.10 -0.16
CA ARG A 117 23.25 -6.22 -0.70
C ARG A 117 23.79 -7.65 -0.71
N ARG A 118 23.19 -8.59 0.03
CA ARG A 118 23.57 -10.01 0.09
C ARG A 118 22.72 -10.90 -0.84
N GLY A 119 21.89 -10.31 -1.69
CA GLY A 119 20.98 -11.02 -2.58
C GLY A 119 19.52 -11.03 -2.09
N PRO A 120 18.69 -11.92 -2.65
CA PRO A 120 17.25 -11.93 -2.40
C PRO A 120 16.93 -12.29 -0.95
N THR A 121 15.78 -11.85 -0.45
CA THR A 121 15.28 -12.17 0.89
C THR A 121 14.09 -13.12 0.83
N GLN A 122 13.62 -13.60 1.99
CA GLN A 122 12.41 -14.42 2.06
C GLN A 122 11.17 -13.73 1.47
N LEU A 123 11.13 -12.39 1.43
CA LEU A 123 10.01 -11.66 0.82
C LEU A 123 9.90 -11.85 -0.68
N ARG A 124 10.94 -12.33 -1.37
CA ARG A 124 10.84 -12.71 -2.78
C ARG A 124 10.25 -14.13 -2.97
N PHE A 125 10.15 -14.90 -1.88
CA PHE A 125 9.76 -16.31 -1.93
C PHE A 125 8.61 -16.61 -0.94
N LEU A 126 7.62 -15.71 -0.88
CA LEU A 126 6.35 -15.96 -0.21
C LEU A 126 5.50 -16.95 -1.03
N ALA A 127 5.01 -17.98 -0.36
CA ALA A 127 4.04 -18.92 -0.94
C ALA A 127 2.60 -18.37 -0.83
N PRO A 128 1.65 -18.84 -1.67
CA PRO A 128 0.23 -18.57 -1.48
C PRO A 128 -0.27 -18.84 -0.05
N GLY A 129 -1.09 -17.94 0.46
CA GLY A 129 -1.57 -17.89 1.84
C GLY A 129 -0.59 -17.24 2.82
N SER A 130 0.50 -16.62 2.35
CA SER A 130 1.33 -15.75 3.18
C SER A 130 0.59 -14.46 3.51
N LEU A 131 0.83 -13.92 4.70
CA LEU A 131 0.19 -12.72 5.20
C LEU A 131 1.24 -11.62 5.43
N VAL A 132 1.05 -10.45 4.84
CA VAL A 132 1.94 -9.29 4.99
C VAL A 132 1.14 -8.12 5.55
N LEU A 133 1.50 -7.67 6.74
CA LEU A 133 0.93 -6.49 7.40
C LEU A 133 1.88 -5.32 7.15
N PHE A 134 1.47 -4.42 6.25
CA PHE A 134 2.14 -3.15 6.04
C PHE A 134 1.63 -2.13 7.05
N GLY A 135 2.57 -1.51 7.75
CA GLY A 135 2.23 -0.56 8.79
C GLY A 135 3.44 0.19 9.31
N SER A 136 3.27 0.79 10.48
CA SER A 136 4.30 1.64 11.09
C SER A 136 4.36 1.44 12.59
N CYS A 137 5.54 1.66 13.16
CA CYS A 137 5.67 1.79 14.60
C CYS A 137 5.31 3.22 15.02
N ARG A 138 4.38 3.38 15.96
CA ARG A 138 4.03 4.66 16.59
C ARG A 138 4.58 4.67 18.00
N GLU A 139 5.12 5.82 18.40
CA GLU A 139 5.63 6.08 19.76
C GLU A 139 6.68 5.07 20.26
N LYS A 140 7.29 4.28 19.35
CA LYS A 140 8.19 3.16 19.68
C LYS A 140 7.56 2.09 20.59
N SER A 141 6.23 2.03 20.64
CA SER A 141 5.49 1.19 21.59
C SER A 141 4.37 0.37 20.98
N ARG A 142 3.87 0.76 19.80
CA ARG A 142 2.76 0.07 19.11
C ARG A 142 3.01 -0.06 17.61
N PHE A 143 2.50 -1.13 17.01
CA PHE A 143 2.47 -1.33 15.56
C PHE A 143 1.06 -1.05 15.06
N VAL A 144 0.92 -0.12 14.12
CA VAL A 144 -0.37 0.22 13.49
C VAL A 144 -0.35 -0.20 12.03
N VAL A 145 -1.44 -0.80 11.55
CA VAL A 145 -1.54 -1.34 10.18
C VAL A 145 -2.27 -0.38 9.26
N ASP A 146 -1.85 -0.30 8.00
CA ASP A 146 -2.59 0.38 6.94
C ASP A 146 -3.00 -0.54 5.80
N THR A 147 -2.24 -1.61 5.52
CA THR A 147 -2.61 -2.59 4.49
C THR A 147 -2.29 -4.00 4.94
N VAL A 148 -3.19 -4.94 4.65
CA VAL A 148 -3.04 -6.37 4.87
C VAL A 148 -3.11 -7.07 3.52
N LEU A 149 -1.99 -7.67 3.09
CA LEU A 149 -1.91 -8.44 1.86
C LEU A 149 -1.91 -9.94 2.19
N VAL A 150 -2.84 -10.67 1.59
CA VAL A 150 -2.84 -12.14 1.56
C VAL A 150 -2.37 -12.56 0.18
N VAL A 151 -1.21 -13.20 0.08
CA VAL A 151 -0.65 -13.61 -1.21
C VAL A 151 -1.51 -14.72 -1.84
N SER A 152 -2.10 -14.48 -3.01
CA SER A 152 -2.80 -15.50 -3.80
C SER A 152 -1.90 -16.21 -4.79
N ASP A 153 -1.15 -15.41 -5.56
CA ASP A 153 -0.33 -15.84 -6.68
C ASP A 153 0.76 -14.78 -6.95
N TYR A 154 1.61 -15.03 -7.94
CA TYR A 154 2.71 -14.15 -8.27
C TYR A 154 3.23 -14.32 -9.70
N LEU A 155 3.96 -13.32 -10.18
CA LEU A 155 4.78 -13.37 -11.40
C LEU A 155 6.21 -12.96 -11.08
N ASP A 156 7.17 -13.79 -11.50
CA ASP A 156 8.59 -13.43 -11.45
C ASP A 156 8.95 -12.62 -12.70
N HIS A 157 9.66 -11.51 -12.52
CA HIS A 157 10.03 -10.58 -13.60
C HIS A 157 11.40 -9.94 -13.31
N THR A 158 11.98 -9.27 -14.30
CA THR A 158 13.30 -8.62 -14.29
C THR A 158 13.20 -7.23 -14.93
N PRO A 159 14.22 -6.37 -14.80
CA PRO A 159 14.28 -5.12 -15.56
C PRO A 159 14.14 -5.29 -17.08
N GLY A 160 14.54 -6.44 -17.63
CA GLY A 160 14.55 -6.68 -19.08
C GLY A 160 13.23 -7.19 -19.66
N ASP A 161 12.37 -7.80 -18.86
CA ASP A 161 11.16 -8.50 -19.34
C ASP A 161 9.87 -8.10 -18.61
N TRP A 162 9.92 -7.19 -17.63
CA TRP A 162 8.76 -6.88 -16.81
C TRP A 162 7.55 -6.40 -17.63
N GLN A 163 7.77 -5.62 -18.69
CA GLN A 163 6.69 -5.09 -19.52
C GLN A 163 5.90 -6.21 -20.17
N GLU A 164 6.58 -7.18 -20.77
CA GLU A 164 5.97 -8.35 -21.41
C GLU A 164 5.34 -9.27 -20.36
N THR A 165 6.03 -9.47 -19.23
CA THR A 165 5.61 -10.44 -18.20
C THR A 165 4.35 -10.02 -17.46
N VAL A 166 4.16 -8.72 -17.21
CA VAL A 166 3.00 -8.20 -16.46
C VAL A 166 1.88 -7.71 -17.37
N ASP A 167 2.07 -7.73 -18.69
CA ASP A 167 1.07 -7.25 -19.64
C ASP A 167 -0.24 -8.04 -19.51
N GLY A 168 -1.36 -7.33 -19.51
CA GLY A 168 -2.69 -7.91 -19.27
C GLY A 168 -2.97 -8.36 -17.82
N GLU A 169 -1.96 -8.49 -16.96
CA GLU A 169 -2.12 -8.97 -15.57
C GLU A 169 -2.29 -7.83 -14.56
N VAL A 170 -1.85 -6.62 -14.92
CA VAL A 170 -1.95 -5.40 -14.11
C VAL A 170 -2.58 -4.24 -14.88
N SER A 171 -3.13 -3.28 -14.15
CA SER A 171 -3.68 -2.07 -14.77
C SER A 171 -2.57 -1.18 -15.34
N THR A 172 -2.91 -0.40 -16.37
CA THR A 172 -2.02 0.62 -16.92
C THR A 172 -1.63 1.66 -15.87
N THR A 173 -2.54 2.00 -14.95
CA THR A 173 -2.26 2.86 -13.80
C THR A 173 -1.15 2.27 -12.94
N TYR A 174 -1.24 1.01 -12.52
CA TYR A 174 -0.21 0.36 -11.70
C TYR A 174 1.16 0.36 -12.40
N SER A 175 1.19 -0.01 -13.69
CA SER A 175 2.43 0.03 -14.47
C SER A 175 3.07 1.42 -14.47
N ARG A 176 2.25 2.48 -14.65
CA ARG A 176 2.72 3.87 -14.70
C ARG A 176 3.18 4.43 -13.35
N VAL A 177 2.52 4.06 -12.25
CA VAL A 177 2.80 4.66 -10.93
C VAL A 177 3.72 3.84 -10.04
N THR A 178 3.93 2.56 -10.37
CA THR A 178 4.74 1.65 -9.56
C THR A 178 5.89 1.06 -10.36
N LEU A 179 5.62 0.29 -11.42
CA LEU A 179 6.66 -0.45 -12.14
C LEU A 179 7.61 0.45 -12.93
N GLU A 180 7.09 1.41 -13.68
CA GLU A 180 7.93 2.33 -14.45
C GLU A 180 8.86 3.18 -13.56
N PRO A 181 8.38 3.85 -12.50
CA PRO A 181 9.27 4.58 -11.60
C PRO A 181 10.31 3.67 -10.92
N TRP A 182 9.89 2.46 -10.53
CA TRP A 182 10.77 1.48 -9.91
C TRP A 182 11.92 1.07 -10.84
N TYR A 183 11.62 0.69 -12.08
CA TYR A 183 12.61 0.25 -13.07
C TYR A 183 13.41 1.38 -13.72
N ARG A 184 12.93 2.63 -13.64
CA ARG A 184 13.77 3.82 -13.91
C ARG A 184 14.81 4.06 -12.81
N GLY A 185 14.64 3.46 -11.63
CA GLY A 185 15.66 3.42 -10.59
C GLY A 185 16.84 2.51 -10.95
N ALA A 186 17.85 2.49 -10.07
CA ALA A 186 19.04 1.67 -10.25
C ALA A 186 18.83 0.20 -9.83
N VAL A 187 17.88 -0.50 -10.46
CA VAL A 187 17.67 -1.95 -10.24
C VAL A 187 18.64 -2.72 -11.16
N PRO A 188 19.50 -3.62 -10.63
CA PRO A 188 20.44 -4.39 -11.46
C PRO A 188 19.71 -5.29 -12.47
N GLU A 189 20.17 -5.33 -13.72
CA GLU A 189 19.52 -6.09 -14.82
C GLU A 189 19.31 -7.58 -14.52
N VAL A 190 20.27 -8.21 -13.84
CA VAL A 190 20.19 -9.63 -13.47
C VAL A 190 19.28 -9.91 -12.27
N GLN A 191 18.77 -8.87 -11.61
CA GLN A 191 18.00 -8.99 -10.39
C GLN A 191 16.53 -9.26 -10.71
N SER A 192 16.11 -10.51 -10.53
CA SER A 192 14.69 -10.86 -10.64
C SER A 192 13.92 -10.49 -9.37
N HIS A 193 12.70 -9.98 -9.55
CA HIS A 193 11.72 -9.63 -8.55
C HIS A 193 10.46 -10.47 -8.71
N ARG A 194 9.61 -10.43 -7.70
CA ARG A 194 8.30 -11.06 -7.72
C ARG A 194 7.21 -10.03 -7.53
N LEU A 195 6.25 -10.02 -8.44
CA LEU A 195 5.00 -9.28 -8.30
C LEU A 195 4.02 -10.20 -7.59
N TYR A 196 3.58 -9.83 -6.40
CA TYR A 196 2.55 -10.54 -5.67
C TYR A 196 1.18 -9.94 -5.97
N PHE A 197 0.20 -10.82 -6.10
CA PHE A 197 -1.20 -10.45 -6.15
C PHE A 197 -1.89 -10.82 -4.83
N GLY A 198 -2.78 -9.94 -4.40
CA GLY A 198 -3.62 -10.14 -3.23
C GLY A 198 -4.84 -11.01 -3.55
N ALA A 199 -5.14 -11.94 -2.65
CA ALA A 199 -6.42 -12.65 -2.62
C ALA A 199 -7.58 -11.67 -2.41
N THR A 200 -8.71 -11.91 -3.06
CA THR A 200 -9.93 -11.09 -2.98
C THR A 200 -11.03 -11.84 -2.22
N PRO A 201 -12.11 -11.19 -1.75
CA PRO A 201 -13.24 -11.87 -1.13
C PRO A 201 -13.86 -12.97 -2.02
N ASP A 202 -13.92 -12.74 -3.34
CA ASP A 202 -14.44 -13.71 -4.31
C ASP A 202 -13.47 -14.85 -4.63
N ARG A 203 -12.17 -14.61 -4.41
CA ARG A 203 -11.08 -15.58 -4.64
C ARG A 203 -10.14 -15.64 -3.44
N PRO A 204 -10.63 -16.08 -2.27
CA PRO A 204 -9.83 -16.11 -1.06
C PRO A 204 -8.83 -17.26 -1.08
N VAL A 205 -7.78 -17.17 -0.26
CA VAL A 205 -6.90 -18.31 0.02
C VAL A 205 -7.31 -18.92 1.36
N GLY A 206 -8.02 -20.05 1.29
CA GLY A 206 -8.83 -20.51 2.42
C GLY A 206 -9.99 -19.55 2.62
N GLU A 207 -10.05 -18.89 3.77
CA GLU A 207 -11.01 -17.82 4.06
C GLU A 207 -10.37 -16.43 4.06
N MET A 208 -9.06 -16.34 3.80
CA MET A 208 -8.31 -15.10 3.92
C MET A 208 -8.32 -14.31 2.61
N PHE A 209 -8.49 -12.99 2.72
CA PHE A 209 -8.36 -12.03 1.63
C PHE A 209 -7.60 -10.78 2.07
N SER A 210 -7.12 -10.02 1.08
CA SER A 210 -6.39 -8.76 1.30
C SER A 210 -7.36 -7.63 1.58
N PHE A 211 -6.99 -6.73 2.48
CA PHE A 211 -7.79 -5.56 2.80
C PHE A 211 -6.95 -4.41 3.37
N PHE A 212 -7.50 -3.20 3.38
CA PHE A 212 -7.01 -2.07 4.17
C PHE A 212 -8.10 -1.64 5.17
N PRO A 213 -7.77 -1.20 6.40
CA PRO A 213 -8.76 -0.63 7.30
C PRO A 213 -9.40 0.62 6.70
N CYS A 214 -10.72 0.69 6.68
CA CYS A 214 -11.46 1.82 6.10
C CYS A 214 -12.69 2.22 6.91
N ARG A 215 -13.29 3.34 6.53
CA ARG A 215 -14.64 3.73 6.92
C ARG A 215 -15.39 4.27 5.70
N PRO A 216 -16.73 4.15 5.65
CA PRO A 216 -17.53 4.94 4.72
C PRO A 216 -17.22 6.43 4.89
N TYR A 217 -17.19 7.16 3.78
CA TYR A 217 -17.09 8.60 3.80
C TYR A 217 -18.43 9.23 4.18
N ASP A 218 -18.37 10.20 5.08
CA ASP A 218 -19.45 11.13 5.38
C ASP A 218 -18.84 12.54 5.52
N GLU A 219 -19.63 13.59 5.24
CA GLU A 219 -19.15 14.99 5.31
C GLU A 219 -18.73 15.43 6.71
N THR A 220 -19.22 14.73 7.74
CA THR A 220 -18.89 15.01 9.15
C THR A 220 -17.63 14.28 9.61
N SER A 221 -17.05 13.40 8.78
CA SER A 221 -15.91 12.59 9.11
C SER A 221 -14.71 13.46 9.47
N ARG A 222 -13.94 12.98 10.45
CA ARG A 222 -12.70 13.61 10.94
C ARG A 222 -11.49 12.72 10.70
N GLY A 223 -11.66 11.71 9.84
CA GLY A 223 -10.72 10.61 9.67
C GLY A 223 -10.62 9.70 10.88
N PHE A 224 -9.67 8.77 10.83
CA PHE A 224 -9.42 7.82 11.92
C PHE A 224 -7.93 7.51 12.04
N ALA A 225 -7.47 7.10 13.21
CA ALA A 225 -6.11 6.60 13.40
C ALA A 225 -5.98 5.16 12.87
N ARG A 226 -4.83 4.80 12.32
CA ARG A 226 -4.54 3.42 11.91
C ARG A 226 -4.70 2.47 13.11
N PRO A 227 -5.39 1.33 12.96
CA PRO A 227 -5.64 0.41 14.07
C PRO A 227 -4.33 -0.25 14.54
N GLU A 228 -4.16 -0.34 15.85
CA GLU A 228 -3.07 -1.07 16.48
C GLU A 228 -3.31 -2.58 16.33
N ILE A 229 -2.25 -3.31 15.96
CA ILE A 229 -2.26 -4.77 15.89
C ILE A 229 -1.26 -5.32 16.90
N ASN A 230 -1.77 -6.11 17.83
CA ASN A 230 -0.99 -6.86 18.80
C ASN A 230 -1.26 -8.35 18.65
N ILE A 231 -0.23 -9.10 18.24
CA ILE A 231 -0.26 -10.56 18.19
C ILE A 231 1.05 -11.05 18.81
N PRO A 232 1.04 -11.53 20.08
CA PRO A 232 2.23 -11.97 20.78
C PRO A 232 3.03 -13.00 19.98
N GLY A 233 4.36 -12.84 19.95
CA GLY A 233 5.25 -13.70 19.17
C GLY A 233 5.35 -13.32 17.68
N PHE A 234 4.30 -12.76 17.08
CA PHE A 234 4.26 -12.42 15.65
C PHE A 234 4.53 -10.94 15.37
N ILE A 235 4.06 -10.04 16.24
CA ILE A 235 4.32 -8.60 16.18
C ILE A 235 5.40 -8.21 17.19
N THR A 236 6.30 -7.33 16.76
CA THR A 236 7.23 -6.63 17.64
C THR A 236 6.87 -5.14 17.64
N SER A 237 6.32 -4.67 18.77
CA SER A 237 5.68 -3.36 18.86
C SER A 237 6.66 -2.17 18.77
N HIS A 238 7.93 -2.38 19.12
CA HIS A 238 9.01 -1.40 19.06
C HIS A 238 9.87 -1.50 17.79
N LEU A 239 9.47 -2.32 16.80
CA LEU A 239 10.20 -2.45 15.54
C LEU A 239 10.00 -1.20 14.68
N THR A 240 11.00 -0.31 14.62
CA THR A 240 10.88 0.99 13.93
C THR A 240 11.25 0.97 12.45
N GLN A 241 11.86 -0.12 11.96
CA GLN A 241 12.27 -0.26 10.56
C GLN A 241 12.40 -1.73 10.15
N GLY A 242 12.32 -1.99 8.84
CA GLY A 242 12.55 -3.31 8.29
C GLY A 242 11.34 -4.22 8.45
N LYS A 243 11.57 -5.48 8.82
CA LYS A 243 10.53 -6.51 8.85
C LYS A 243 10.81 -7.61 9.85
N LYS A 244 9.75 -8.20 10.39
CA LYS A 244 9.79 -9.46 11.14
C LYS A 244 9.03 -10.52 10.35
N ILE A 245 9.59 -11.73 10.31
CA ILE A 245 9.06 -12.84 9.51
C ILE A 245 8.99 -14.09 10.37
N ALA A 246 7.78 -14.60 10.60
CA ALA A 246 7.54 -15.98 11.03
C ALA A 246 7.33 -16.86 9.78
N ARG A 247 7.95 -18.04 9.75
CA ARG A 247 8.06 -18.89 8.55
C ARG A 247 7.46 -20.27 8.79
N ASP A 248 7.14 -20.95 7.68
CA ASP A 248 6.71 -22.34 7.64
C ASP A 248 5.42 -22.61 8.43
N LEU A 249 4.53 -21.62 8.49
CA LEU A 249 3.22 -21.77 9.10
C LEU A 249 2.27 -22.53 8.15
N SER A 250 1.41 -23.35 8.73
CA SER A 250 0.31 -23.99 8.03
C SER A 250 -0.73 -22.97 7.57
N LEU A 251 -1.59 -23.38 6.64
CA LEU A 251 -2.69 -22.53 6.18
C LEU A 251 -3.70 -22.24 7.31
N ALA A 252 -3.93 -23.21 8.19
CA ALA A 252 -4.82 -23.05 9.35
C ALA A 252 -4.27 -22.04 10.36
N GLU A 253 -2.96 -22.10 10.68
CA GLU A 253 -2.31 -21.10 11.54
C GLU A 253 -2.38 -19.69 10.92
N MET A 254 -2.16 -19.57 9.60
CA MET A 254 -2.32 -18.29 8.92
C MET A 254 -3.73 -17.75 9.01
N SER A 255 -4.74 -18.61 8.81
CA SER A 255 -6.12 -18.18 8.92
C SER A 255 -6.46 -17.65 10.31
N GLU A 256 -5.99 -18.32 11.36
CA GLU A 256 -6.23 -17.83 12.72
C GLU A 256 -5.50 -16.51 12.99
N LEU A 257 -4.29 -16.34 12.49
CA LEU A 257 -3.56 -15.06 12.58
C LEU A 257 -4.29 -13.95 11.82
N TRP A 258 -4.79 -14.23 10.61
CA TRP A 258 -5.58 -13.29 9.82
C TRP A 258 -6.86 -12.87 10.55
N LYS A 259 -7.61 -13.83 11.13
CA LYS A 259 -8.80 -13.54 11.95
C LYS A 259 -8.48 -12.66 13.16
N GLN A 260 -7.32 -12.85 13.79
CA GLN A 260 -6.89 -11.96 14.89
C GLN A 260 -6.64 -10.53 14.42
N VAL A 261 -6.13 -10.33 13.19
CA VAL A 261 -5.98 -8.99 12.60
C VAL A 261 -7.35 -8.38 12.31
N VAL A 262 -8.23 -9.13 11.64
CA VAL A 262 -9.61 -8.70 11.32
C VAL A 262 -10.35 -8.25 12.58
N ARG A 263 -10.38 -9.10 13.62
CA ARG A 263 -11.05 -8.76 14.89
C ARG A 263 -10.53 -7.47 15.52
N GLN A 264 -9.22 -7.20 15.45
CA GLN A 264 -8.63 -5.98 16.01
C GLN A 264 -8.99 -4.74 15.17
N VAL A 265 -9.07 -4.87 13.85
CA VAL A 265 -9.52 -3.79 12.95
C VAL A 265 -10.99 -3.47 13.21
N GLU A 266 -11.85 -4.48 13.27
CA GLU A 266 -13.29 -4.31 13.55
C GLU A 266 -13.54 -3.76 14.96
N SER A 267 -12.77 -4.23 15.96
CA SER A 267 -12.83 -3.69 17.34
C SER A 267 -12.41 -2.23 17.44
N ALA A 268 -11.64 -1.71 16.46
CA ALA A 268 -11.34 -0.28 16.33
C ALA A 268 -12.48 0.51 15.63
N GLY A 269 -13.59 -0.16 15.32
CA GLY A 269 -14.72 0.42 14.60
C GLY A 269 -14.37 0.76 13.15
N LEU A 270 -13.63 -0.12 12.47
CA LEU A 270 -13.21 0.02 11.09
C LEU A 270 -13.69 -1.18 10.26
N SER A 271 -14.03 -0.91 9.01
CA SER A 271 -14.44 -1.91 8.02
C SER A 271 -13.23 -2.41 7.23
N LEU A 272 -13.39 -3.53 6.50
CA LEU A 272 -12.33 -4.13 5.69
C LEU A 272 -12.47 -3.68 4.23
N GLY A 273 -11.70 -2.69 3.81
CA GLY A 273 -11.70 -2.20 2.42
C GLY A 273 -10.99 -3.19 1.50
N THR A 274 -11.67 -3.68 0.47
CA THR A 274 -11.21 -4.77 -0.42
C THR A 274 -10.96 -4.30 -1.84
N TYR A 275 -11.41 -3.08 -2.18
CA TYR A 275 -11.23 -2.46 -3.48
C TYR A 275 -11.29 -0.94 -3.32
N ALA A 276 -10.39 -0.23 -3.99
CA ALA A 276 -10.48 1.21 -4.22
C ALA A 276 -10.37 1.47 -5.73
N GLU A 277 -11.17 2.40 -6.25
CA GLU A 277 -11.16 2.73 -7.68
C GLU A 277 -9.77 3.22 -8.12
N LEU A 278 -9.37 2.86 -9.34
CA LEU A 278 -8.09 3.30 -9.89
C LEU A 278 -8.03 4.84 -9.94
N PRO A 279 -7.00 5.47 -9.36
CA PRO A 279 -6.88 6.92 -9.41
C PRO A 279 -6.85 7.42 -10.85
N PRO A 280 -7.63 8.46 -11.17
CA PRO A 280 -7.74 8.96 -12.53
C PRO A 280 -6.42 9.59 -12.98
N ARG A 281 -6.20 9.56 -14.30
CA ARG A 281 -5.17 10.38 -14.93
C ARG A 281 -5.63 11.83 -14.96
N GLY A 282 -4.96 12.72 -14.23
CA GLY A 282 -5.22 14.16 -14.30
C GLY A 282 -4.55 14.76 -15.53
N GLY A 283 -5.32 15.22 -16.53
CA GLY A 283 -4.69 15.56 -17.81
C GLY A 283 -5.41 16.37 -18.89
N GLU A 284 -6.69 16.72 -18.77
CA GLU A 284 -7.29 17.72 -19.69
C GLU A 284 -8.14 18.72 -18.88
N GLY A 285 -7.54 19.82 -18.41
CA GLY A 285 -8.30 20.98 -17.92
C GLY A 285 -7.83 21.72 -16.66
N GLY A 286 -6.84 21.22 -15.92
CA GLY A 286 -6.28 21.94 -14.77
C GLY A 286 -4.87 22.41 -15.07
N ARG A 287 -4.63 23.73 -15.03
CA ARG A 287 -3.35 24.45 -15.23
C ARG A 287 -2.11 23.55 -15.14
N ARG A 288 -1.18 23.67 -16.10
CA ARG A 288 0.21 23.20 -15.98
C ARG A 288 0.66 23.52 -14.56
N VAL A 289 0.76 22.49 -13.72
CA VAL A 289 1.47 22.68 -12.48
C VAL A 289 2.92 22.50 -12.86
N GLU A 290 3.55 23.63 -13.17
CA GLU A 290 4.98 23.65 -13.48
C GLU A 290 5.71 23.12 -12.26
N ASP A 291 6.40 22.00 -12.45
CA ASP A 291 7.37 21.48 -11.49
C ASP A 291 8.38 22.61 -11.23
N PRO A 292 8.50 23.14 -10.00
CA PRO A 292 9.42 24.23 -9.70
C PRO A 292 10.89 23.87 -10.01
N ASP A 293 11.22 22.59 -10.15
CA ASP A 293 12.55 22.12 -10.56
C ASP A 293 12.75 22.05 -12.09
N SER A 294 11.76 22.43 -12.90
CA SER A 294 11.88 22.48 -14.37
C SER A 294 12.71 23.66 -14.90
N VAL A 295 13.20 24.55 -14.01
CA VAL A 295 14.14 25.62 -14.38
C VAL A 295 15.57 25.06 -14.34
N GLY A 296 16.16 24.96 -15.53
CA GLY A 296 17.39 24.26 -15.83
C GLY A 296 18.58 24.51 -14.89
N ARG A 297 19.30 23.44 -14.61
CA ARG A 297 20.75 23.51 -14.43
C ARG A 297 21.39 23.07 -15.75
N CYS A 298 21.97 24.04 -16.44
CA CYS A 298 22.97 23.80 -17.47
C CYS A 298 24.16 23.00 -16.90
#